data_AF-Q5C0P8-F1
#
_entry.id   AF-Q5C0P8-F1
#
_cell.length_a   1.000
_cell.length_b   1.000
_cell.length_c   1.000
_cell.angle_alpha   90.00
_cell.angle_beta   90.00
_cell.angle_gamma   90.00
#
_symmetry.space_group_name_H-M   'P 1'
#
loop_
_entity.id
_entity.type
_entity.pdbx_description
1 polymer ?
#
loop_
_entity_poly.entity_id
_entity_poly.type
_entity_poly.pdbx_seq_one_letter_code
_entity_poly.pdbx_strand_id
1 'polypeptide(L)'
;MNVMHQNILRIISPSVRFQPFHEIPTLAVFAFSLNLNITVEQLNFGYLTWQEFPNRLVGFQARSHYWNTTDNLWEYNDKASLDYFSIILLNGAFYHRYYHYLYR
;
A
#
# COMPACT_ATOMS: atom_id res chain seq x y z
N MET A 1 12.89 -28.62 30.06
CA MET A 1 11.48 -28.26 29.78
C MET A 1 11.26 -26.81 30.20
N ASN A 2 10.53 -26.06 29.37
CA ASN A 2 10.20 -24.62 29.49
C ASN A 2 11.28 -23.59 29.12
N VAL A 3 11.66 -23.59 27.83
CA VAL A 3 12.13 -22.39 27.12
C VAL A 3 11.19 -22.08 25.93
N MET A 4 9.88 -22.23 26.13
CA MET A 4 8.87 -22.13 25.07
C MET A 4 7.90 -20.95 25.24
N HIS A 5 8.14 -19.98 26.13
CA HIS A 5 7.18 -18.90 26.43
C HIS A 5 7.80 -17.50 26.62
N GLN A 6 8.81 -17.12 25.83
CA GLN A 6 9.40 -15.75 25.88
C GLN A 6 9.54 -15.08 24.49
N ASN A 7 8.83 -15.53 23.44
CA ASN A 7 8.87 -14.90 22.11
C ASN A 7 7.51 -14.33 21.68
N ILE A 8 6.79 -13.70 22.62
CA ILE A 8 5.54 -13.00 22.33
C ILE A 8 5.90 -11.60 21.80
N LEU A 9 5.61 -11.38 20.51
CA LEU A 9 5.59 -10.11 19.77
C LEU A 9 6.95 -9.46 19.47
N ARG A 10 7.74 -10.08 18.59
CA ARG A 10 8.59 -9.29 17.69
C ARG A 10 7.63 -8.47 16.81
N ILE A 11 7.52 -7.16 17.05
CA ILE A 11 6.77 -6.27 16.15
C ILE A 11 7.47 -6.32 14.81
N ILE A 12 6.93 -7.11 13.88
CA ILE A 12 7.45 -7.19 12.52
C ILE A 12 7.21 -5.82 11.90
N SER A 13 8.28 -5.19 11.38
CA SER A 13 8.16 -3.91 10.70
C SER A 13 7.10 -4.02 9.60
N PRO A 14 6.17 -3.05 9.46
CA PRO A 14 5.18 -3.07 8.38
C PRO A 14 5.81 -3.17 6.99
N SER A 15 7.05 -2.71 6.87
CA SER A 15 7.89 -2.77 5.67
C SER A 15 8.22 -4.17 5.19
N VAL A 16 8.19 -5.18 6.07
CA VAL A 16 8.52 -6.57 5.71
C VAL A 16 7.64 -7.08 4.58
N ARG A 17 6.39 -6.60 4.47
CA ARG A 17 5.46 -6.96 3.38
C ARG A 17 5.92 -6.56 1.97
N PHE A 18 6.95 -5.73 1.86
CA PHE A 18 7.51 -5.27 0.59
C PHE A 18 8.80 -6.01 0.18
N GLN A 19 9.25 -6.98 0.97
CA GLN A 19 10.38 -7.83 0.60
C GLN A 19 10.02 -8.73 -0.59
N PRO A 20 11.01 -9.15 -1.40
CA PRO A 20 10.79 -9.99 -2.57
C PRO A 20 10.53 -11.45 -2.18
N PHE A 21 9.31 -11.75 -1.76
CA PHE A 21 8.86 -13.10 -1.45
C PHE A 21 8.71 -13.93 -2.74
N HIS A 22 9.36 -15.09 -2.78
CA HIS A 22 9.30 -16.00 -3.92
C HIS A 22 7.93 -16.69 -4.05
N GLU A 23 7.18 -16.74 -2.96
CA GLU A 23 5.84 -17.32 -2.84
C GLU A 23 4.75 -16.47 -3.50
N ILE A 24 5.06 -15.26 -3.96
CA ILE A 24 4.15 -14.39 -4.70
C ILE A 24 4.43 -14.61 -6.19
N PRO A 25 3.70 -15.49 -6.91
CA PRO A 25 4.02 -15.82 -8.31
C PRO A 25 3.49 -14.77 -9.31
N THR A 26 2.56 -13.91 -8.88
CA THR A 26 1.83 -12.98 -9.74
C THR A 26 2.59 -11.69 -9.98
N LEU A 27 2.33 -11.04 -11.12
CA LEU A 27 2.81 -9.68 -11.37
C LEU A 27 2.01 -8.64 -10.57
N ALA A 28 0.69 -8.82 -10.44
CA ALA A 28 -0.15 -7.99 -9.58
C ALA A 28 0.01 -8.42 -8.12
N VAL A 29 0.23 -7.46 -7.24
CA VAL A 29 0.17 -7.64 -5.79
C VAL A 29 -0.93 -6.73 -5.25
N PHE A 30 -1.87 -7.31 -4.51
CA PHE A 30 -2.85 -6.55 -3.76
C PHE A 30 -2.40 -6.45 -2.30
N ALA A 31 -2.00 -5.26 -1.87
CA ALA A 31 -1.72 -5.01 -0.46
C ALA A 31 -2.97 -4.49 0.24
N PHE A 32 -3.28 -5.10 1.39
CA PHE A 32 -4.51 -4.92 2.12
C PHE A 32 -4.27 -4.83 3.63
N SER A 33 -5.09 -4.02 4.30
CA SER A 33 -5.07 -3.82 5.75
C SER A 33 -6.44 -4.14 6.34
N LEU A 34 -6.45 -4.70 7.56
CA LEU A 34 -7.66 -5.17 8.24
C LEU A 34 -8.69 -4.08 8.57
N ASN A 35 -8.33 -2.80 8.41
CA ASN A 35 -9.21 -1.66 8.66
C ASN A 35 -9.94 -1.15 7.40
N LEU A 36 -9.84 -1.85 6.27
CA LEU A 36 -10.57 -1.51 5.05
C LEU A 36 -11.73 -2.46 4.80
N ASN A 37 -12.88 -1.89 4.46
CA ASN A 37 -14.05 -2.64 4.00
C ASN A 37 -14.14 -2.49 2.48
N ILE A 38 -13.62 -3.49 1.75
CA ILE A 38 -13.63 -3.54 0.28
C ILE A 38 -14.52 -4.71 -0.14
N THR A 39 -15.50 -4.47 -1.02
CA THR A 39 -16.36 -5.54 -1.55
C THR A 39 -15.66 -6.33 -2.65
N VAL A 40 -16.17 -7.51 -2.98
CA VAL A 40 -15.63 -8.35 -4.07
C VAL A 40 -15.70 -7.63 -5.41
N GLU A 41 -16.78 -6.87 -5.65
CA GLU A 41 -16.98 -6.09 -6.87
C GLU A 41 -15.94 -4.96 -6.97
N GLN A 42 -15.68 -4.25 -5.87
CA GLN A 42 -14.65 -3.21 -5.82
C GLN A 42 -13.26 -3.80 -6.05
N LEU A 43 -12.97 -4.95 -5.45
CA LEU A 43 -11.70 -5.66 -5.65
C LEU A 43 -11.51 -6.07 -7.12
N ASN A 44 -12.54 -6.65 -7.74
CA ASN A 44 -12.52 -7.05 -9.14
C ASN A 44 -12.33 -5.84 -10.07
N PHE A 45 -13.06 -4.75 -9.82
CA PHE A 45 -12.91 -3.51 -10.56
C PHE A 45 -11.48 -2.94 -10.44
N GLY A 46 -10.93 -2.92 -9.22
CA GLY A 46 -9.56 -2.46 -8.97
C GLY A 46 -8.52 -3.30 -9.69
N TYR A 47 -8.69 -4.63 -9.71
CA TYR A 47 -7.80 -5.53 -10.43
C TYR A 47 -7.85 -5.32 -11.94
N LEU A 48 -9.06 -5.29 -12.52
CA LEU A 48 -9.24 -5.04 -13.96
C LEU A 48 -8.65 -3.68 -14.37
N THR A 49 -8.85 -2.64 -13.54
CA THR A 49 -8.25 -1.32 -13.76
C THR A 49 -6.73 -1.39 -13.70
N TRP A 50 -6.16 -2.15 -12.77
CA TRP A 50 -4.70 -2.35 -12.72
C TRP A 50 -4.17 -3.09 -13.95
N GLN A 51 -4.91 -4.03 -14.53
CA GLN A 51 -4.49 -4.71 -15.76
C GLN A 51 -4.34 -3.76 -16.95
N GLU A 52 -5.17 -2.71 -17.04
CA GLU A 52 -5.06 -1.67 -18.06
C GLU A 52 -3.88 -0.71 -17.80
N PHE A 53 -3.48 -0.53 -16.54
CA PHE A 53 -2.41 0.38 -16.13
C PHE A 53 -1.38 -0.30 -15.20
N PRO A 54 -0.70 -1.38 -15.63
CA PRO A 54 0.08 -2.24 -14.74
C PRO A 54 1.33 -1.56 -14.16
N ASN A 55 1.76 -0.44 -14.76
CA ASN A 55 2.85 0.40 -14.29
C ASN A 55 2.41 1.44 -13.23
N ARG A 56 1.11 1.55 -12.93
CA ARG A 56 0.56 2.49 -11.95
C ARG A 56 0.13 1.76 -10.66
N LEU A 57 0.01 2.54 -9.59
CA LEU A 57 -0.72 2.12 -8.40
C LEU A 57 -2.21 2.32 -8.65
N VAL A 58 -3.03 1.33 -8.34
CA VAL A 58 -4.51 1.43 -8.37
C VAL A 58 -5.02 1.10 -6.98
N GLY A 59 -5.63 2.04 -6.28
CA GLY A 59 -6.02 1.84 -4.89
C GLY A 59 -7.16 2.73 -4.41
N PHE A 60 -7.69 2.39 -3.25
CA PHE A 60 -8.94 2.95 -2.73
C PHE A 60 -8.76 4.13 -1.77
N GLN A 61 -7.52 4.41 -1.37
CA GLN A 61 -7.19 5.50 -0.45
C GLN A 61 -6.19 6.47 -1.06
N ALA A 62 -6.71 7.56 -1.60
CA ALA A 62 -5.93 8.63 -2.19
C ALA A 62 -5.57 9.71 -1.14
N ARG A 63 -4.39 10.31 -1.33
CA ARG A 63 -3.81 11.36 -0.48
C ARG A 63 -3.12 12.38 -1.38
N SER A 64 -2.82 13.55 -0.82
CA SER A 64 -2.06 14.58 -1.52
C SER A 64 -0.92 15.11 -0.66
N HIS A 65 0.02 15.78 -1.32
CA HIS A 65 0.96 16.67 -0.66
C HIS A 65 0.75 18.09 -1.17
N TYR A 66 1.09 19.08 -0.36
CA TYR A 66 1.14 20.48 -0.78
C TYR A 66 2.34 21.18 -0.17
N TRP A 67 2.79 22.25 -0.81
CA TRP A 67 3.87 23.07 -0.27
C TRP A 67 3.27 24.08 0.72
N ASN A 68 3.65 23.99 1.99
CA ASN A 68 3.32 25.01 2.98
C ASN A 68 4.38 26.13 2.92
N THR A 69 3.96 27.33 2.51
CA THR A 69 4.82 28.50 2.39
C THR A 69 5.18 29.14 3.73
N THR A 70 4.42 28.87 4.79
CA THR A 70 4.69 29.36 6.15
C THR A 70 5.91 28.64 6.72
N ASP A 71 5.91 27.32 6.60
CA ASP A 71 6.95 26.47 7.18
C ASP A 71 8.06 26.11 6.17
N ASN A 72 7.88 26.45 4.89
CA ASN A 72 8.76 26.09 3.77
C ASN A 72 9.03 24.58 3.69
N LEU A 73 7.96 23.79 3.84
CA LEU A 73 8.02 22.33 3.87
C LEU A 73 6.85 21.72 3.07
N TRP A 74 7.06 20.50 2.57
CA TRP A 74 5.99 19.68 2.01
C TRP A 74 5.16 19.07 3.13
N GLU A 75 3.85 19.24 3.05
CA GLU A 75 2.91 18.71 4.03
C GLU A 75 2.03 17.63 3.42
N TYR A 76 1.76 16.60 4.21
CA TYR A 76 0.84 15.53 3.88
C TYR A 76 -0.59 15.96 4.18
N ASN A 77 -1.49 15.69 3.24
CA ASN A 77 -2.91 15.96 3.39
C ASN A 77 -3.73 14.66 3.29
N ASP A 78 -4.47 14.38 4.35
CA ASP A 78 -5.36 13.22 4.46
C ASP A 78 -6.80 13.48 4.05
N LYS A 79 -7.15 14.75 3.79
CA LYS A 79 -8.50 15.12 3.38
C LYS A 79 -8.69 14.78 1.91
N ALA A 80 -9.64 13.89 1.68
CA ALA A 80 -10.11 13.51 0.34
C ALA A 80 -10.86 14.65 -0.39
N SER A 81 -10.93 15.86 0.19
CA SER A 81 -11.73 16.98 -0.29
C SER A 81 -11.03 17.87 -1.33
N LEU A 82 -9.95 17.41 -1.94
CA LEU A 82 -9.26 18.14 -3.01
C LEU A 82 -9.46 17.42 -4.35
N ASP A 83 -9.63 18.20 -5.42
CA ASP A 83 -9.74 17.71 -6.81
C ASP A 83 -8.44 17.06 -7.32
N TYR A 84 -7.37 17.08 -6.52
CA TYR A 84 -6.06 16.58 -6.88
C TYR A 84 -5.50 15.62 -5.83
N PHE A 85 -5.01 14.48 -6.32
CA PHE A 85 -4.32 13.46 -5.53
C PHE A 85 -2.95 13.18 -6.14
N SER A 86 -1.95 12.97 -5.29
CA SER A 86 -0.57 12.69 -5.69
C SER A 86 0.01 11.42 -5.06
N ILE A 87 -0.75 10.78 -4.16
CA ILE A 87 -0.32 9.61 -3.38
C ILE A 87 -1.48 8.61 -3.34
N ILE A 88 -1.18 7.32 -3.50
CA ILE A 88 -2.09 6.21 -3.22
C ILE A 88 -1.51 5.40 -2.07
N LEU A 89 -2.28 5.16 -1.02
CA LEU A 89 -1.83 4.36 0.12
C LEU A 89 -1.86 2.86 -0.23
N LEU A 90 -0.77 2.15 0.07
CA LEU A 90 -0.61 0.72 -0.20
C LEU A 90 -1.33 -0.20 0.80
N ASN A 91 -2.21 0.32 1.65
CA ASN A 91 -3.02 -0.49 2.56
C ASN A 91 -4.32 -1.01 1.92
N GLY A 92 -4.58 -0.63 0.67
CA GLY A 92 -5.68 -1.14 -0.16
C GLY A 92 -5.42 -0.80 -1.62
N ALA A 93 -4.37 -1.38 -2.21
CA ALA A 93 -3.94 -1.05 -3.57
C ALA A 93 -3.30 -2.23 -4.30
N PHE A 94 -3.53 -2.26 -5.62
CA PHE A 94 -2.83 -3.07 -6.59
C PHE A 94 -1.58 -2.36 -7.10
N TYR A 95 -0.49 -3.12 -7.22
CA TYR A 95 0.77 -2.66 -7.79
C TYR A 95 1.57 -3.81 -8.39
N HIS A 96 2.60 -3.47 -9.17
CA HIS A 96 3.46 -4.46 -9.79
C HIS A 96 4.50 -5.01 -8.80
N ARG A 97 4.65 -6.34 -8.71
CA ARG A 97 5.62 -7.06 -7.86
C ARG A 97 7.06 -6.57 -8.05
N TYR A 98 7.39 -6.04 -9.22
CA TYR A 98 8.68 -5.39 -9.50
C TYR A 98 9.11 -4.39 -8.40
N TYR A 99 8.17 -3.67 -7.79
CA TYR A 99 8.48 -2.72 -6.73
C TYR A 99 9.07 -3.37 -5.47
N HIS A 100 8.88 -4.68 -5.24
CA HIS A 100 9.55 -5.41 -4.15
C HIS A 100 11.06 -5.50 -4.33
N TYR A 101 11.55 -5.53 -5.57
CA TYR A 101 12.99 -5.55 -5.86
C TYR A 101 13.63 -4.17 -5.80
N LEU A 102 12.82 -3.11 -5.85
CA LEU A 102 13.27 -1.73 -5.65
C LEU A 102 13.27 -1.32 -4.17
N TYR A 103 12.53 -2.04 -3.33
CA TYR A 103 12.48 -1.83 -1.89
C TYR A 103 13.80 -2.28 -1.25
N ARG A 104 14.48 -1.38 -0.53
CA ARG A 104 15.76 -1.64 0.18
C ARG A 104 15.57 -1.50 1.68
#